data_AF-A0A7J4VBZ2-F1
#
_entry.id   AF-A0A7J4VBZ2-F1
#
_cell.length_a   1.000
_cell.length_b   1.000
_cell.length_c   1.000
_cell.angle_alpha   90.00
_cell.angle_beta   90.00
_cell.angle_gamma   90.00
#
_symmetry.space_group_name_H-M   'P 1'
#
loop_
_entity.id
_entity.type
_entity.pdbx_description
1 polymer ?
#
loop_
_entity_poly.entity_id
_entity_poly.type
_entity_poly.pdbx_seq_one_letter_code
_entity_poly.pdbx_strand_id
1 'polypeptide(L)'
;MSMRKLPEIIQGGMGVNISSPELAKMVSKLGQQGTVSGTALEWLMVRSLQMGDPGEHFRRVLAGFPFQSMVKEIMEKFYVKGGIPKNTPFKGIPHIGFHPSHLFIALVICANFAVVRMAKEGHDNPISINYLEKIALPHVHALYGAIMGGVDIITMGAGIPLQIPGLISDIVEGNECSYSVPVSGTNIKSSAIKFNPVEFFGEIPKNLKKPKFIPIISSNLLANLFLKRSPEGSVERKTGLIITRWQNSGYPSG
;
A
#
# COMPACT_ATOMS: atom_id res chain seq x y z
N MET A 1 8.15 -30.23 -5.20
CA MET A 1 7.86 -28.87 -4.70
C MET A 1 6.80 -28.99 -3.61
N SER A 2 7.15 -28.76 -2.34
CA SER A 2 6.20 -28.81 -1.22
C SER A 2 5.07 -27.79 -1.43
N MET A 3 3.82 -28.21 -1.35
CA MET A 3 2.68 -27.29 -1.29
C MET A 3 2.87 -26.42 -0.03
N ARG A 4 3.21 -25.14 -0.19
CA ARG A 4 3.14 -24.20 0.94
C ARG A 4 1.71 -24.25 1.49
N LYS A 5 1.56 -24.74 2.72
CA LYS A 5 0.29 -24.73 3.46
C LYS A 5 -0.22 -23.29 3.46
N LEU A 6 -1.50 -23.08 3.14
CA LEU A 6 -2.10 -21.76 3.25
C LEU A 6 -2.04 -21.29 4.71
N PRO A 7 -1.89 -19.98 4.96
CA PRO A 7 -1.91 -19.46 6.31
C PRO A 7 -3.26 -19.76 6.97
N GLU A 8 -3.23 -20.17 8.23
CA GLU A 8 -4.44 -20.36 9.03
C GLU A 8 -4.96 -19.02 9.57
N ILE A 9 -4.05 -18.06 9.74
CA ILE A 9 -4.32 -16.71 10.23
C ILE A 9 -3.90 -15.68 9.18
N ILE A 10 -4.84 -14.81 8.84
CA ILE A 10 -4.56 -13.56 8.11
C ILE A 10 -4.70 -12.41 9.11
N GLN A 11 -3.59 -11.76 9.41
CA GLN A 11 -3.59 -10.58 10.26
C GLN A 11 -4.27 -9.41 9.54
N GLY A 12 -5.15 -8.70 10.25
CA GLY A 12 -5.78 -7.49 9.73
C GLY A 12 -4.77 -6.35 9.53
N GLY A 13 -5.17 -5.36 8.73
CA GLY A 13 -4.38 -4.14 8.47
C GLY A 13 -5.22 -2.96 7.99
N MET A 14 -6.49 -2.90 8.39
CA MET A 14 -7.43 -1.86 7.96
C MET A 14 -7.39 -0.67 8.93
N GLY A 15 -6.82 0.46 8.48
CA GLY A 15 -6.76 1.72 9.23
C GLY A 15 -5.34 2.21 9.51
N VAL A 16 -5.16 3.45 9.94
CA VAL A 16 -3.83 4.07 10.09
C VAL A 16 -3.02 3.44 11.23
N ASN A 17 -1.81 2.95 10.92
CA ASN A 17 -0.86 2.39 11.89
C ASN A 17 -1.42 1.27 12.81
N ILE A 18 -2.51 0.60 12.40
CA ILE A 18 -3.12 -0.50 13.16
C ILE A 18 -2.21 -1.73 13.17
N SER A 19 -1.51 -1.96 12.05
CA SER A 19 -0.49 -3.00 11.95
C SER A 19 0.82 -2.44 11.44
N SER A 20 1.79 -2.40 12.37
CA SER A 20 3.14 -1.93 12.10
C SER A 20 3.97 -2.95 11.30
N PRO A 21 5.08 -2.53 10.69
CA PRO A 21 6.02 -3.46 10.04
C PRO A 21 6.52 -4.56 10.98
N GLU A 22 6.75 -4.26 12.25
CA GLU A 22 7.24 -5.20 13.26
C GLU A 22 6.19 -6.28 13.56
N LEU A 23 4.91 -5.91 13.70
CA LEU A 23 3.83 -6.87 13.89
C LEU A 23 3.71 -7.79 12.67
N ALA A 24 3.66 -7.23 11.47
CA ALA A 24 3.57 -8.00 10.23
C ALA A 24 4.75 -8.96 10.07
N LYS A 25 5.96 -8.50 10.35
CA LYS A 25 7.18 -9.31 10.38
C LYS A 25 7.06 -10.48 11.36
N MET A 26 6.62 -10.23 12.59
CA MET A 26 6.50 -11.28 13.61
C MET A 26 5.47 -12.34 13.22
N VAL A 27 4.30 -11.93 12.73
CA VAL A 27 3.26 -12.85 12.23
C VAL A 27 3.78 -13.68 11.06
N SER A 28 4.49 -13.04 10.11
CA SER A 28 5.08 -13.71 8.96
C SER A 28 6.14 -14.74 9.36
N LYS A 29 7.00 -14.43 10.33
CA LYS A 29 7.98 -15.37 10.88
C LYS A 29 7.36 -16.60 11.54
N LEU A 30 6.13 -16.49 12.03
CA LEU A 30 5.35 -17.62 12.59
C LEU A 30 4.64 -18.45 11.51
N GLY A 31 4.89 -18.18 10.22
CA GLY A 31 4.29 -18.90 9.10
C GLY A 31 2.84 -18.50 8.78
N GLN A 32 2.36 -17.40 9.37
CA GLN A 32 1.03 -16.84 9.11
C GLN A 32 1.13 -15.63 8.17
N GLN A 33 0.01 -15.11 7.67
CA GLN A 33 0.05 -13.93 6.80
C GLN A 33 0.12 -12.65 7.65
N GLY A 34 1.33 -12.11 7.76
CA GLY A 34 1.57 -10.79 8.33
C GLY A 34 1.21 -9.67 7.36
N THR A 35 0.46 -8.67 7.83
CA THR A 35 -0.11 -7.61 6.99
C THR A 35 0.24 -6.23 7.51
N VAL A 36 0.99 -5.43 6.75
CA VAL A 36 1.23 -4.02 7.06
C VAL A 36 0.00 -3.19 6.70
N SER A 37 -0.34 -2.17 7.49
CA SER A 37 -1.34 -1.20 7.06
C SER A 37 -0.75 -0.20 6.06
N GLY A 38 -1.36 -0.11 4.88
CA GLY A 38 -0.98 0.84 3.83
C GLY A 38 -1.62 2.23 3.95
N THR A 39 -2.40 2.49 5.01
CA THR A 39 -3.19 3.73 5.11
C THR A 39 -2.35 4.91 5.64
N ALA A 40 -2.27 5.99 4.85
CA ALA A 40 -1.63 7.27 5.22
C ALA A 40 -0.15 7.15 5.63
N LEU A 41 0.59 6.23 5.00
CA LEU A 41 2.00 5.99 5.31
C LEU A 41 2.89 7.20 5.06
N GLU A 42 2.56 8.03 4.07
CA GLU A 42 3.24 9.28 3.77
C GLU A 42 3.19 10.28 4.96
N TRP A 43 2.07 10.31 5.68
CA TRP A 43 1.94 11.09 6.91
C TRP A 43 2.79 10.50 8.03
N LEU A 44 2.74 9.18 8.21
CA LEU A 44 3.50 8.50 9.26
C LEU A 44 5.01 8.68 9.07
N MET A 45 5.50 8.52 7.84
CA MET A 45 6.91 8.75 7.50
C MET A 45 7.32 10.19 7.78
N VAL A 46 6.55 11.18 7.32
CA VAL A 46 6.85 12.60 7.54
C VAL A 46 6.81 12.98 9.03
N ARG A 47 5.93 12.36 9.82
CA ARG A 47 5.92 12.53 11.28
C ARG A 47 7.15 11.90 11.92
N SER A 48 7.52 10.68 11.55
CA SER A 48 8.73 10.01 12.06
C SER A 48 9.99 10.82 11.77
N LEU A 49 10.18 11.28 10.52
CA LEU A 49 11.34 12.07 10.12
C LEU A 49 11.46 13.38 10.90
N GLN A 50 10.35 14.05 11.17
CA GLN A 50 10.32 15.27 11.98
C GLN A 50 10.54 15.01 13.47
N MET A 51 10.33 13.78 13.95
CA MET A 51 10.72 13.34 15.30
C MET A 51 12.18 12.83 15.35
N GLY A 52 12.94 13.00 14.27
CA GLY A 52 14.34 12.56 14.19
C GLY A 52 14.53 11.12 13.78
N ASP A 53 13.49 10.47 13.26
CA ASP A 53 13.45 9.06 12.87
C ASP A 53 13.90 8.14 14.01
N PRO A 54 13.14 8.04 15.13
CA PRO A 54 13.50 7.18 16.25
C PRO A 54 13.74 5.74 15.79
N GLY A 55 14.88 5.15 16.19
CA GLY A 55 15.29 3.81 15.74
C GLY A 55 15.88 3.75 14.32
N GLU A 56 16.01 4.91 13.66
CA GLU A 56 16.55 5.08 12.29
C GLU A 56 15.87 4.18 11.24
N HIS A 57 14.59 3.86 11.45
CA HIS A 57 13.88 2.91 10.60
C HIS A 57 13.77 3.40 9.16
N PHE A 58 13.23 4.60 8.94
CA PHE A 58 12.99 5.09 7.58
C PHE A 58 14.28 5.45 6.87
N ARG A 59 15.18 6.18 7.52
CA ARG A 59 16.45 6.59 6.92
C ARG A 59 17.29 5.39 6.51
N ARG A 60 17.45 4.40 7.38
CA ARG A 60 18.25 3.19 7.09
C ARG A 60 17.68 2.44 5.90
N VAL A 61 16.36 2.28 5.84
CA VAL A 61 15.72 1.53 4.74
C VAL A 61 15.73 2.32 3.43
N LEU A 62 15.49 3.64 3.50
CA LEU A 62 15.51 4.51 2.32
C LEU A 62 16.92 4.70 1.75
N ALA A 63 17.99 4.47 2.53
CA ALA A 63 19.35 4.39 1.98
C ALA A 63 19.52 3.29 0.93
N GLY A 64 18.67 2.26 0.95
CA GLY A 64 18.62 1.20 -0.06
C GLY A 64 17.59 1.41 -1.17
N PHE A 65 16.97 2.60 -1.26
CA PHE A 65 15.99 2.91 -2.31
C PHE A 65 16.69 3.20 -3.66
N PRO A 66 16.16 2.76 -4.82
CA PRO A 66 16.88 2.94 -6.10
C PRO A 66 17.05 4.41 -6.53
N PHE A 67 16.02 5.25 -6.34
CA PHE A 67 16.04 6.65 -6.81
C PHE A 67 16.38 7.61 -5.66
N GLN A 68 17.68 7.70 -5.34
CA GLN A 68 18.18 8.47 -4.18
C GLN A 68 17.94 9.98 -4.26
N SER A 69 17.73 10.54 -5.46
CA SER A 69 17.37 11.96 -5.63
C SER A 69 16.08 12.31 -4.88
N MET A 70 15.06 11.43 -4.96
CA MET A 70 13.79 11.59 -4.26
C MET A 70 13.97 11.50 -2.74
N VAL A 71 14.79 10.55 -2.28
CA VAL A 71 15.10 10.39 -0.84
C VAL A 71 15.76 11.65 -0.31
N LYS A 72 16.73 12.21 -1.05
CA LYS A 72 17.39 13.46 -0.71
C LYS A 72 16.40 14.61 -0.56
N GLU A 73 15.49 14.80 -1.53
CA GLU A 73 14.45 15.85 -1.47
C GLU A 73 13.55 15.71 -0.24
N ILE A 74 13.14 14.48 0.09
CA ILE A 74 12.32 14.18 1.27
C ILE A 74 13.07 14.50 2.57
N MET A 75 14.34 14.07 2.66
CA MET A 75 15.16 14.28 3.86
C MET A 75 15.43 15.76 4.08
N GLU A 76 15.81 16.51 3.05
CA GLU A 76 16.03 17.96 3.13
C GLU A 76 14.80 18.71 3.64
N LYS A 77 13.60 18.25 3.27
CA LYS A 77 12.36 18.93 3.62
C LYS A 77 11.81 18.57 5.00
N PHE A 78 11.90 17.30 5.39
CA PHE A 78 11.15 16.76 6.53
C PHE A 78 12.02 16.19 7.65
N TYR A 79 13.28 15.81 7.40
CA TYR A 79 14.11 15.24 8.45
C TYR A 79 14.66 16.34 9.38
N VAL A 80 14.52 16.13 10.70
CA VAL A 80 15.08 17.02 11.71
C VAL A 80 15.89 16.19 12.70
N LYS A 81 17.22 16.31 12.66
CA LYS A 81 18.10 15.56 13.56
C LYS A 81 17.77 15.86 15.03
N GLY A 82 17.48 14.81 15.80
CA GLY A 82 17.05 14.93 17.20
C GLY A 82 15.58 15.34 17.39
N GLY A 83 14.82 15.49 16.30
CA GLY A 83 13.42 15.89 16.30
C GLY A 83 13.21 17.41 16.34
N ILE A 84 12.01 17.83 15.96
CA ILE A 84 11.58 19.22 16.10
C ILE A 84 11.51 19.61 17.59
N PRO A 85 11.82 20.88 17.94
CA PRO A 85 11.69 21.35 19.31
C PRO A 85 10.27 21.15 19.83
N LYS A 86 10.15 20.90 21.14
CA LYS A 86 8.85 20.78 21.82
C LYS A 86 7.96 21.98 21.48
N ASN A 87 6.67 21.71 21.24
CA ASN A 87 5.64 22.70 20.83
C ASN A 87 5.80 23.28 19.40
N THR A 88 6.76 22.82 18.60
CA THR A 88 6.81 23.17 17.18
C THR A 88 5.72 22.40 16.42
N PRO A 89 4.84 23.05 15.64
CA PRO A 89 3.88 22.34 14.82
C PRO A 89 4.58 21.48 13.76
N PHE A 90 4.08 20.28 13.53
CA PHE A 90 4.60 19.44 12.46
C PHE A 90 4.23 20.02 11.08
N LYS A 91 5.22 20.05 10.17
CA LYS A 91 4.98 20.29 8.74
C LYS A 91 4.01 19.25 8.19
N GLY A 92 3.05 19.70 7.39
CA GLY A 92 2.14 18.83 6.64
C GLY A 92 2.80 18.21 5.41
N ILE A 93 2.09 17.27 4.78
CA ILE A 93 2.46 16.77 3.45
C ILE A 93 1.89 17.69 2.35
N PRO A 94 2.38 17.63 1.10
CA PRO A 94 1.77 18.35 -0.01
C PRO A 94 0.32 17.90 -0.27
N HIS A 95 -0.44 18.75 -0.97
CA HIS A 95 -1.85 18.52 -1.25
C HIS A 95 -2.13 17.18 -1.99
N ILE A 96 -3.15 16.46 -1.53
CA ILE A 96 -3.62 15.21 -2.13
C ILE A 96 -4.68 15.52 -3.18
N GLY A 97 -4.46 15.13 -4.44
CA GLY A 97 -5.42 15.40 -5.50
C GLY A 97 -5.14 14.61 -6.79
N PHE A 98 -5.90 14.91 -7.84
CA PHE A 98 -5.79 14.25 -9.15
C PHE A 98 -4.52 14.60 -9.93
N HIS A 99 -3.92 15.75 -9.63
CA HIS A 99 -2.65 16.21 -10.19
C HIS A 99 -1.67 16.42 -9.03
N PRO A 100 -1.14 15.35 -8.43
CA PRO A 100 -0.24 15.45 -7.30
C PRO A 100 1.11 16.06 -7.71
N SER A 101 1.76 16.75 -6.79
CA SER A 101 3.11 17.26 -7.00
C SER A 101 4.15 16.13 -6.99
N HIS A 102 5.29 16.36 -7.63
CA HIS A 102 6.43 15.43 -7.62
C HIS A 102 6.77 14.94 -6.21
N LEU A 103 6.89 15.88 -5.26
CA LEU A 103 7.19 15.58 -3.86
C LEU A 103 6.12 14.69 -3.19
N PHE A 104 4.83 14.89 -3.48
CA PHE A 104 3.78 14.03 -2.93
C PHE A 104 3.93 12.59 -3.44
N ILE A 105 4.13 12.44 -4.74
CA ILE A 105 4.33 11.13 -5.37
C ILE A 105 5.55 10.43 -4.75
N ALA A 106 6.68 11.15 -4.65
CA ALA A 106 7.91 10.65 -4.04
C ALA A 106 7.69 10.20 -2.59
N LEU A 107 6.97 11.00 -1.78
CA LEU A 107 6.63 10.65 -0.40
C LEU A 107 5.83 9.35 -0.29
N VAL A 108 4.78 9.21 -1.11
CA VAL A 108 3.92 8.01 -1.07
C VAL A 108 4.70 6.76 -1.50
N ILE A 109 5.48 6.84 -2.57
CA ILE A 109 6.31 5.73 -3.06
C ILE A 109 7.34 5.32 -2.00
N CYS A 110 8.12 6.28 -1.49
CA CYS A 110 9.15 6.02 -0.48
C CYS A 110 8.57 5.45 0.82
N ALA A 111 7.43 5.97 1.30
CA ALA A 111 6.82 5.48 2.53
C ALA A 111 6.35 4.03 2.39
N ASN A 112 5.69 3.68 1.29
CA ASN A 112 5.22 2.32 1.03
C ASN A 112 6.38 1.34 0.80
N PHE A 113 7.40 1.75 0.06
CA PHE A 113 8.64 0.98 -0.07
C PHE A 113 9.25 0.68 1.30
N ALA A 114 9.41 1.71 2.13
CA ALA A 114 10.13 1.58 3.38
C ALA A 114 9.43 0.61 4.34
N VAL A 115 8.11 0.73 4.53
CA VAL A 115 7.40 -0.16 5.46
C VAL A 115 7.37 -1.61 5.00
N VAL A 116 7.26 -1.87 3.69
CA VAL A 116 7.33 -3.24 3.15
C VAL A 116 8.72 -3.81 3.37
N ARG A 117 9.76 -3.02 3.10
CA ARG A 117 11.15 -3.46 3.32
C ARG A 117 11.44 -3.74 4.79
N MET A 118 11.00 -2.89 5.72
CA MET A 118 11.11 -3.15 7.16
C MET A 118 10.44 -4.46 7.56
N ALA A 119 9.22 -4.69 7.07
CA ALA A 119 8.45 -5.89 7.38
C ALA A 119 9.09 -7.17 6.84
N LYS A 120 9.90 -7.10 5.79
CA LYS A 120 10.63 -8.25 5.21
C LYS A 120 12.00 -8.50 5.83
N GLU A 121 12.46 -7.70 6.78
CA GLU A 121 13.83 -7.83 7.29
C GLU A 121 14.05 -9.13 8.08
N GLY A 122 15.06 -9.91 7.70
CA GLY A 122 15.50 -11.08 8.45
C GLY A 122 14.61 -12.31 8.31
N HIS A 123 13.82 -12.41 7.23
CA HIS A 123 13.13 -13.63 6.81
C HIS A 123 12.72 -13.59 5.33
N ASP A 124 12.41 -14.76 4.76
CA ASP A 124 11.92 -14.91 3.38
C ASP A 124 10.42 -15.22 3.28
N ASN A 125 9.72 -15.21 4.43
CA ASN A 125 8.29 -15.45 4.48
C ASN A 125 7.49 -14.31 3.82
N PRO A 126 6.31 -14.59 3.23
CA PRO A 126 5.50 -13.58 2.55
C PRO A 126 5.04 -12.44 3.47
N ILE A 127 5.04 -11.22 2.94
CA ILE A 127 4.47 -10.03 3.56
C ILE A 127 3.31 -9.51 2.73
N SER A 128 2.22 -9.21 3.43
CA SER A 128 1.04 -8.56 2.88
C SER A 128 1.03 -7.07 3.22
N ILE A 129 0.39 -6.25 2.38
CA ILE A 129 0.01 -4.87 2.71
C ILE A 129 -1.48 -4.68 2.43
N ASN A 130 -2.19 -3.96 3.30
CA ASN A 130 -3.61 -3.70 3.15
C ASN A 130 -3.91 -2.23 2.83
N TYR A 131 -4.70 -2.01 1.79
CA TYR A 131 -5.21 -0.69 1.40
C TYR A 131 -6.75 -0.61 1.52
N LEU A 132 -7.28 0.61 1.37
CA LEU A 132 -8.71 0.90 1.39
C LEU A 132 -9.13 1.58 0.10
N GLU A 133 -10.00 0.93 -0.67
CA GLU A 133 -10.49 1.41 -1.97
C GLU A 133 -11.05 2.83 -1.90
N LYS A 134 -11.67 3.19 -0.77
CA LYS A 134 -12.25 4.53 -0.56
C LYS A 134 -11.22 5.66 -0.46
N ILE A 135 -9.94 5.35 -0.23
CA ILE A 135 -8.84 6.33 -0.14
C ILE A 135 -8.03 6.27 -1.44
N ALA A 136 -8.69 6.34 -2.59
CA ALA A 136 -8.14 6.02 -3.91
C ALA A 136 -6.98 6.92 -4.38
N LEU A 137 -6.91 8.18 -3.92
CA LEU A 137 -5.99 9.19 -4.47
C LEU A 137 -4.49 8.79 -4.44
N PRO A 138 -3.99 8.11 -3.40
CA PRO A 138 -2.59 7.68 -3.39
C PRO A 138 -2.34 6.33 -4.07
N HIS A 139 -3.37 5.58 -4.52
CA HIS A 139 -3.25 4.14 -4.82
C HIS A 139 -2.18 3.82 -5.85
N VAL A 140 -2.14 4.52 -6.99
CA VAL A 140 -1.13 4.29 -8.04
C VAL A 140 0.29 4.36 -7.47
N HIS A 141 0.59 5.43 -6.74
CA HIS A 141 1.90 5.68 -6.16
C HIS A 141 2.20 4.73 -4.99
N ALA A 142 1.19 4.41 -4.17
CA ALA A 142 1.33 3.51 -3.03
C ALA A 142 1.64 2.08 -3.48
N LEU A 143 0.94 1.58 -4.50
CA LEU A 143 1.19 0.27 -5.08
C LEU A 143 2.58 0.21 -5.73
N TYR A 144 3.01 1.26 -6.45
CA TYR A 144 4.39 1.35 -6.96
C TYR A 144 5.41 1.17 -5.84
N GLY A 145 5.29 1.95 -4.76
CA GLY A 145 6.18 1.86 -3.61
C GLY A 145 6.20 0.46 -2.97
N ALA A 146 5.03 -0.14 -2.74
CA ALA A 146 4.93 -1.46 -2.13
C ALA A 146 5.51 -2.57 -3.02
N ILE A 147 5.24 -2.52 -4.34
CA ILE A 147 5.79 -3.48 -5.32
C ILE A 147 7.30 -3.34 -5.43
N MET A 148 7.84 -2.12 -5.47
CA MET A 148 9.28 -1.87 -5.41
C MET A 148 9.89 -2.35 -4.08
N GLY A 149 9.13 -2.29 -2.98
CA GLY A 149 9.51 -2.86 -1.69
C GLY A 149 9.51 -4.39 -1.68
N GLY A 150 8.98 -5.03 -2.73
CA GLY A 150 8.91 -6.47 -2.88
C GLY A 150 7.76 -7.09 -2.10
N VAL A 151 6.62 -6.40 -1.97
CA VAL A 151 5.43 -6.97 -1.33
C VAL A 151 4.99 -8.24 -2.03
N ASP A 152 4.54 -9.24 -1.27
CA ASP A 152 4.14 -10.54 -1.82
C ASP A 152 2.63 -10.60 -2.06
N ILE A 153 1.85 -9.90 -1.22
CA ILE A 153 0.38 -9.91 -1.24
C ILE A 153 -0.14 -8.48 -1.04
N ILE A 154 -1.05 -8.04 -1.89
CA ILE A 154 -1.83 -6.83 -1.70
C ILE A 154 -3.25 -7.24 -1.33
N THR A 155 -3.73 -6.77 -0.19
CA THR A 155 -5.14 -6.87 0.18
C THR A 155 -5.81 -5.52 0.09
N MET A 156 -7.09 -5.51 -0.28
CA MET A 156 -7.84 -4.26 -0.35
C MET A 156 -9.30 -4.46 -0.02
N GLY A 157 -9.82 -3.64 0.89
CA GLY A 157 -11.22 -3.64 1.29
C GLY A 157 -11.87 -2.27 1.15
N ALA A 158 -13.03 -2.10 1.81
CA ALA A 158 -13.80 -0.86 1.84
C ALA A 158 -14.27 -0.33 0.47
N GLY A 159 -14.51 -1.23 -0.49
CA GLY A 159 -15.02 -0.93 -1.82
C GLY A 159 -14.92 -2.13 -2.76
N ILE A 160 -15.08 -1.91 -4.07
CA ILE A 160 -14.93 -2.94 -5.11
C ILE A 160 -13.68 -2.62 -5.94
N PRO A 161 -12.51 -3.22 -5.64
CA PRO A 161 -11.22 -2.84 -6.20
C PRO A 161 -10.96 -3.46 -7.59
N LEU A 162 -11.89 -3.30 -8.55
CA LEU A 162 -11.82 -3.94 -9.88
C LEU A 162 -10.61 -3.50 -10.71
N GLN A 163 -10.11 -2.30 -10.47
CA GLN A 163 -9.01 -1.70 -11.23
C GLN A 163 -7.63 -2.21 -10.77
N ILE A 164 -7.54 -2.74 -9.55
CA ILE A 164 -6.26 -3.09 -8.91
C ILE A 164 -5.50 -4.20 -9.63
N PRO A 165 -6.12 -5.31 -10.08
CA PRO A 165 -5.37 -6.33 -10.81
C PRO A 165 -4.75 -5.82 -12.12
N GLY A 166 -5.46 -4.95 -12.83
CA GLY A 166 -4.96 -4.28 -14.04
C GLY A 166 -3.79 -3.36 -13.70
N LEU A 167 -3.98 -2.48 -12.72
CA LEU A 167 -2.95 -1.57 -12.23
C LEU A 167 -1.68 -2.30 -11.76
N ILE A 168 -1.79 -3.42 -11.05
CA ILE A 168 -0.64 -4.24 -10.66
C ILE A 168 0.11 -4.76 -11.89
N SER A 169 -0.62 -5.18 -12.92
CA SER A 169 -0.01 -5.68 -14.16
C SER A 169 0.70 -4.55 -14.90
N ASP A 170 0.07 -3.38 -15.03
CA ASP A 170 0.68 -2.18 -15.64
C ASP A 170 1.97 -1.76 -14.93
N ILE A 171 1.97 -1.75 -13.59
CA ILE A 171 3.16 -1.42 -12.78
C ILE A 171 4.31 -2.39 -13.07
N VAL A 172 4.04 -3.70 -13.07
CA VAL A 172 5.07 -4.74 -13.23
C VAL A 172 5.61 -4.78 -14.66
N GLU A 173 4.75 -4.51 -15.65
CA GLU A 173 5.11 -4.46 -17.07
C GLU A 173 5.81 -3.14 -17.45
N GLY A 174 5.76 -2.12 -16.58
CA GLY A 174 6.35 -0.81 -16.83
C GLY A 174 5.50 0.09 -17.73
N ASN A 175 4.20 -0.21 -17.83
CA ASN A 175 3.25 0.57 -18.61
C ASN A 175 2.86 1.87 -17.89
N GLU A 176 2.29 2.82 -18.65
CA GLU A 176 1.59 3.95 -18.07
C GLU A 176 0.41 3.47 -17.22
N CYS A 177 0.31 4.00 -16.00
CA CYS A 177 -0.72 3.61 -15.05
C CYS A 177 -1.84 4.65 -15.02
N SER A 178 -3.07 4.16 -14.91
CA SER A 178 -4.27 4.99 -14.75
C SER A 178 -5.20 4.40 -13.70
N TYR A 179 -5.75 5.25 -12.83
CA TYR A 179 -6.74 4.85 -11.83
C TYR A 179 -7.92 5.81 -11.80
N SER A 180 -9.10 5.31 -12.17
CA SER A 180 -10.33 6.10 -12.18
C SER A 180 -10.93 6.19 -10.79
N VAL A 181 -11.17 7.40 -10.31
CA VAL A 181 -11.83 7.67 -9.03
C VAL A 181 -13.22 8.23 -9.33
N PRO A 182 -14.30 7.60 -8.83
CA PRO A 182 -15.64 8.16 -8.91
C PRO A 182 -15.70 9.51 -8.20
N VAL A 183 -16.29 10.51 -8.85
CA VAL A 183 -16.53 11.84 -8.26
C VAL A 183 -18.03 12.11 -8.19
N SER A 184 -18.48 12.70 -7.10
CA SER A 184 -19.89 13.08 -6.89
C SER A 184 -20.03 14.60 -6.92
N GLY A 185 -21.16 15.12 -7.40
CA GLY A 185 -21.46 16.55 -7.37
C GLY A 185 -20.97 17.38 -8.56
N THR A 186 -20.56 16.74 -9.67
CA THR A 186 -20.22 17.42 -10.93
C THR A 186 -20.85 16.69 -12.13
N ASN A 187 -20.88 17.32 -13.32
CA ASN A 187 -21.26 16.64 -14.57
C ASN A 187 -20.25 15.56 -15.02
N ILE A 188 -19.07 15.53 -14.39
CA ILE A 188 -18.03 14.52 -14.61
C ILE A 188 -18.31 13.36 -13.64
N LYS A 189 -18.36 12.13 -14.14
CA LYS A 189 -18.67 10.93 -13.31
C LYS A 189 -17.45 10.34 -12.61
N SER A 190 -16.26 10.57 -13.16
CA SER A 190 -15.00 10.08 -12.62
C SER A 190 -13.83 10.91 -13.12
N SER A 191 -12.79 11.02 -12.31
CA SER A 191 -11.51 11.62 -12.71
C SER A 191 -10.39 10.60 -12.52
N ALA A 192 -9.41 10.61 -13.42
CA ALA A 192 -8.35 9.62 -13.44
C ALA A 192 -7.04 10.18 -12.87
N ILE A 193 -6.36 9.36 -12.09
CA ILE A 193 -4.98 9.58 -11.64
C ILE A 193 -4.08 8.88 -12.65
N LYS A 194 -3.20 9.62 -13.29
CA LYS A 194 -2.27 9.09 -14.28
C LYS A 194 -0.85 9.12 -13.72
N PHE A 195 -0.06 8.13 -14.08
CA PHE A 195 1.34 8.05 -13.71
C PHE A 195 2.15 7.36 -14.80
N ASN A 196 3.12 8.05 -15.36
CA ASN A 196 4.09 7.49 -16.29
C ASN A 196 5.42 7.24 -15.54
N PRO A 197 5.86 5.98 -15.38
CA PRO A 197 7.07 5.67 -14.64
C PRO A 197 8.33 6.21 -15.32
N VAL A 198 8.38 6.25 -16.66
CA VAL A 198 9.54 6.77 -17.40
C VAL A 198 9.66 8.28 -17.22
N GLU A 199 8.55 9.01 -17.30
CA GLU A 199 8.56 10.46 -17.04
C GLU A 199 8.95 10.80 -15.60
N PHE A 200 8.48 10.00 -14.63
CA PHE A 200 8.73 10.29 -13.21
C PHE A 200 10.10 9.83 -12.73
N PHE A 201 10.53 8.62 -13.06
CA PHE A 201 11.80 8.04 -12.60
C PHE A 201 12.96 8.25 -13.57
N GLY A 202 12.69 8.61 -14.84
CA GLY A 202 13.68 8.62 -15.92
C GLY A 202 13.97 7.25 -16.53
N GLU A 203 13.51 6.17 -15.89
CA GLU A 203 13.62 4.79 -16.37
C GLU A 203 12.47 3.92 -15.82
N ILE A 204 12.29 2.73 -16.38
CA ILE A 204 11.36 1.74 -15.82
C ILE A 204 12.06 1.00 -14.67
N PRO A 205 11.48 0.97 -13.46
CA PRO A 205 12.01 0.17 -12.36
C PRO A 205 12.12 -1.31 -12.75
N LYS A 206 13.30 -1.90 -12.53
CA LYS A 206 13.63 -3.27 -12.99
C LYS A 206 13.24 -4.33 -11.96
N ASN A 207 13.04 -5.57 -12.43
CA ASN A 207 12.85 -6.77 -11.60
C ASN A 207 11.66 -6.71 -10.64
N LEU A 208 10.60 -5.98 -10.99
CA LEU A 208 9.37 -5.96 -10.20
C LEU A 208 8.70 -7.34 -10.24
N LYS A 209 8.35 -7.87 -9.07
CA LYS A 209 7.61 -9.13 -8.96
C LYS A 209 6.13 -8.82 -8.82
N LYS A 210 5.30 -9.55 -9.56
CA LYS A 210 3.84 -9.43 -9.46
C LYS A 210 3.36 -9.95 -8.10
N PRO A 211 2.83 -9.10 -7.20
CA PRO A 211 2.24 -9.57 -5.96
C PRO A 211 0.92 -10.27 -6.25
N LYS A 212 0.51 -11.13 -5.33
CA LYS A 212 -0.85 -11.67 -5.31
C LYS A 212 -1.83 -10.59 -4.88
N PHE A 213 -3.07 -10.67 -5.36
CA PHE A 213 -4.13 -9.76 -4.95
C PHE A 213 -5.27 -10.51 -4.25
N ILE A 214 -5.67 -10.03 -3.07
CA ILE A 214 -6.79 -10.58 -2.29
C ILE A 214 -7.77 -9.45 -1.96
N PRO A 215 -8.89 -9.34 -2.68
CA PRO A 215 -9.92 -8.37 -2.32
C PRO A 215 -10.69 -8.85 -1.08
N ILE A 216 -11.03 -7.90 -0.21
CA ILE A 216 -11.87 -8.07 0.97
C ILE A 216 -13.27 -7.56 0.62
N ILE A 217 -14.21 -8.49 0.43
CA ILE A 217 -15.53 -8.23 -0.14
C ILE A 217 -16.62 -8.60 0.88
N SER A 218 -17.68 -7.80 0.95
CA SER A 218 -18.75 -7.96 1.96
C SER A 218 -19.81 -9.01 1.63
N SER A 219 -19.81 -9.62 0.43
CA SER A 219 -20.80 -10.64 0.07
C SER A 219 -20.36 -11.59 -1.05
N ASN A 220 -20.97 -12.77 -1.10
CA ASN A 220 -20.78 -13.75 -2.19
C ASN A 220 -21.20 -13.20 -3.56
N LEU A 221 -22.24 -12.35 -3.61
CA LEU A 221 -22.69 -11.74 -4.86
C LEU A 221 -21.62 -10.81 -5.43
N LEU A 222 -21.05 -9.96 -4.58
CA LEU A 222 -19.96 -9.07 -4.97
C LEU A 222 -18.70 -9.85 -5.34
N ALA A 223 -18.41 -10.95 -4.64
CA ALA A 223 -17.33 -11.87 -5.01
C ALA A 223 -17.52 -12.42 -6.43
N ASN A 224 -18.73 -12.89 -6.77
CA ASN A 224 -19.04 -13.39 -8.12
C ASN A 224 -18.95 -12.28 -9.18
N LEU A 225 -19.42 -11.07 -8.88
CA LEU A 225 -19.30 -9.92 -9.76
C LEU A 225 -17.84 -9.55 -10.00
N PHE A 226 -17.03 -9.55 -8.94
CA PHE A 226 -15.61 -9.27 -9.00
C PHE A 226 -14.88 -10.27 -9.89
N LEU A 227 -15.11 -11.58 -9.68
CA LEU A 227 -14.50 -12.63 -10.50
C LEU A 227 -14.91 -12.57 -11.97
N LYS A 228 -16.17 -12.21 -12.27
CA LYS A 228 -16.65 -12.07 -13.66
C LYS A 228 -16.06 -10.87 -14.40
N ARG A 229 -15.75 -9.78 -13.68
CA ARG A 229 -15.27 -8.51 -14.28
C ARG A 229 -13.75 -8.35 -14.26
N SER A 230 -13.05 -9.19 -13.50
CA SER A 230 -11.60 -9.15 -13.42
C SER A 230 -10.99 -9.95 -14.58
N PRO A 231 -9.86 -9.51 -15.16
CA PRO A 231 -9.10 -10.30 -16.12
C PRO A 231 -8.77 -11.70 -15.59
N GLU A 232 -8.62 -12.70 -16.46
CA GLU A 232 -8.27 -14.04 -16.03
C GLU A 232 -6.91 -14.05 -15.30
N GLY A 233 -6.82 -14.77 -14.18
CA GLY A 233 -5.62 -14.78 -13.32
C GLY A 233 -5.48 -13.59 -12.35
N SER A 234 -6.39 -12.61 -12.38
CA SER A 234 -6.40 -11.47 -11.43
C SER A 234 -6.51 -11.87 -9.96
N VAL A 235 -7.20 -12.97 -9.70
CA VAL A 235 -7.26 -13.65 -8.41
C VAL A 235 -6.77 -15.06 -8.68
N GLU A 236 -5.61 -15.43 -8.14
CA GLU A 236 -5.16 -16.81 -8.24
C GLU A 236 -6.23 -17.72 -7.63
N ARG A 237 -6.67 -18.76 -8.36
CA ARG A 237 -7.62 -19.76 -7.85
C ARG A 237 -7.16 -20.41 -6.52
N LYS A 238 -5.87 -20.34 -6.22
CA LYS A 238 -5.24 -20.85 -4.98
C LYS A 238 -5.12 -19.82 -3.85
N THR A 239 -5.37 -18.53 -4.11
CA THR A 239 -5.14 -17.44 -3.13
C THR A 239 -6.46 -16.90 -2.56
N GLY A 240 -7.58 -17.07 -3.28
CA GLY A 240 -8.93 -16.90 -2.72
C GLY A 240 -9.39 -15.45 -2.56
N LEU A 241 -10.60 -15.29 -2.01
CA LEU A 241 -11.23 -14.00 -1.68
C LEU A 241 -11.51 -14.00 -0.17
N ILE A 242 -11.38 -12.85 0.50
CA ILE A 242 -11.84 -12.72 1.89
C ILE A 242 -13.28 -12.22 1.85
N ILE A 243 -14.23 -13.04 2.33
CA ILE A 243 -15.64 -12.66 2.42
C ILE A 243 -15.98 -12.34 3.88
N THR A 244 -16.24 -11.07 4.18
CA THR A 244 -16.68 -10.67 5.51
C THR A 244 -18.19 -10.85 5.62
N ARG A 245 -18.64 -11.89 6.35
CA ARG A 245 -20.05 -12.04 6.72
C ARG A 245 -20.29 -11.32 8.04
N TRP A 246 -20.91 -10.15 7.98
CA TRP A 246 -21.42 -9.52 9.18
C TRP A 246 -22.82 -10.07 9.47
N GLN A 247 -22.93 -10.99 10.43
CA GLN A 247 -24.22 -11.27 11.06
C GLN A 247 -24.37 -10.28 12.20
N ASN A 248 -25.39 -9.43 12.10
CA ASN A 248 -25.82 -8.59 13.20
C ASN A 248 -26.37 -9.54 14.28
N SER A 249 -25.52 -10.06 15.16
CA SER A 249 -25.99 -10.65 16.40
C SER A 249 -26.46 -9.49 17.25
N GLY A 250 -27.72 -9.08 17.02
CA GLY A 250 -28.40 -8.12 17.87
C GLY A 250 -28.24 -8.61 19.31
N TYR A 251 -27.68 -7.76 20.16
CA TYR A 251 -27.82 -7.95 21.59
C TYR A 251 -29.33 -8.04 21.87
N PRO A 252 -29.83 -9.09 22.54
CA PRO A 252 -31.20 -9.05 23.01
C PRO A 252 -31.27 -7.88 24.00
N SER A 253 -32.04 -6.86 23.63
CA SER A 253 -32.48 -5.84 24.56
C SER A 253 -33.24 -6.55 25.68
N GLY A 254 -32.58 -6.64 26.85
CA GLY A 254 -33.21 -7.00 28.11
C GLY A 254 -34.10 -5.88 28.63
#